data_AF-A0A8H8M996-F1
#
_entry.id   AF-A0A8H8M996-F1
#
_cell.length_a   1.000
_cell.length_b   1.000
_cell.length_c   1.000
_cell.angle_alpha   90.00
_cell.angle_beta   90.00
_cell.angle_gamma   90.00
#
_symmetry.space_group_name_H-M   'P 1'
#
loop_
_entity.id
_entity.type
_entity.pdbx_description
1 polymer ?
#
loop_
_entity_poly.entity_id
_entity_poly.type
_entity_poly.pdbx_seq_one_letter_code
_entity_poly.pdbx_strand_id
1 'polypeptide(L)'
;MRFSLSNSKRSYPRFEEVDKRENSELGGGGGGGGRGGAGGGGGGGGGSRGGGSRGASSYSRGGGSPTTIGAGTTFAGRSIGGGSRDQVYGTSRYGSGYTYGSSGNTVAGRGFPFGYWPVFVPIGAGAGYYGYREYGPANNSSRPGGPMQYAVVRSSEWPQENTTAPINNATASFYIVGDADSVSAVMDALVSDCSVVNATGQNVDDNNPAVHVEQAVQYYRASSFMLALSSYNNTANLASNAPTDNNTAPPPASADTPLPAGTNTTFLNCLNTTIGDAVPIMDAAPGTLRAVGGLNAVGMLWLVIWLLKML
;
A
#
# COMPACT_ATOMS: atom_id res chain seq x y z
N MET A 1 31.99 -10.78 -49.07
CA MET A 1 32.28 -11.42 -47.76
C MET A 1 31.02 -12.15 -47.33
N ARG A 2 31.05 -13.48 -47.31
CA ARG A 2 29.91 -14.35 -46.95
C ARG A 2 30.13 -14.83 -45.51
N PHE A 3 29.21 -14.52 -44.61
CA PHE A 3 29.17 -15.15 -43.29
C PHE A 3 28.00 -16.14 -43.26
N SER A 4 28.37 -17.41 -43.13
CA SER A 4 27.49 -18.55 -42.90
C SER A 4 27.19 -18.63 -41.40
N LEU A 5 25.92 -18.67 -41.00
CA LEU A 5 25.52 -18.91 -39.62
C LEU A 5 25.22 -20.39 -39.41
N SER A 6 25.93 -20.96 -38.44
CA SER A 6 25.80 -22.33 -37.95
C SER A 6 24.49 -22.50 -37.17
N ASN A 7 23.70 -23.48 -37.57
CA ASN A 7 22.43 -23.83 -36.93
C ASN A 7 22.70 -24.85 -35.80
N SER A 8 22.85 -24.36 -34.56
CA SER A 8 22.99 -25.21 -33.38
C SER A 8 21.61 -25.49 -32.77
N LYS A 9 21.14 -26.73 -32.95
CA LYS A 9 20.00 -27.30 -32.24
C LYS A 9 20.29 -27.30 -30.73
N ARG A 10 19.46 -26.63 -29.93
CA ARG A 10 19.46 -26.78 -28.47
C ARG A 10 18.20 -27.51 -28.02
N SER A 11 18.47 -28.60 -27.30
CA SER A 11 17.57 -29.57 -26.73
C SER A 11 16.74 -28.97 -25.60
N TYR A 12 15.43 -29.26 -25.57
CA TYR A 12 14.56 -29.01 -24.43
C TYR A 12 14.64 -30.18 -23.44
N PRO A 13 14.84 -29.95 -22.13
CA PRO A 13 14.60 -31.00 -21.15
C PRO A 13 13.09 -31.10 -20.87
N ARG A 14 12.57 -32.30 -21.15
CA ARG A 14 11.29 -32.86 -20.70
C ARG A 14 11.34 -32.95 -19.18
N PHE A 15 10.51 -32.19 -18.47
CA PHE A 15 10.26 -32.44 -17.05
C PHE A 15 9.07 -33.39 -16.92
N GLU A 16 9.34 -34.49 -16.23
CA GLU A 16 8.41 -35.56 -15.92
C GLU A 16 7.32 -35.09 -14.94
N GLU A 17 6.13 -35.59 -15.24
CA GLU A 17 4.91 -35.48 -14.46
C GLU A 17 5.06 -36.30 -13.18
N VAL A 18 4.98 -35.64 -12.02
CA VAL A 18 5.00 -36.32 -10.71
C VAL A 18 3.57 -36.64 -10.31
N ASP A 19 3.27 -37.94 -10.33
CA ASP A 19 2.05 -38.57 -9.84
C ASP A 19 1.65 -38.10 -8.43
N LYS A 20 0.40 -37.69 -8.29
CA LYS A 20 -0.29 -37.49 -7.00
C LYS A 20 -1.49 -38.44 -6.89
N ARG A 21 -1.22 -39.62 -6.37
CA ARG A 21 -2.11 -40.50 -5.58
C ARG A 21 -1.18 -41.08 -4.51
N GLU A 22 -1.49 -41.23 -3.23
CA GLU A 22 -2.69 -41.70 -2.57
C GLU A 22 -2.37 -41.58 -1.06
N ASN A 23 -3.27 -41.05 -0.23
CA ASN A 23 -3.32 -41.44 1.19
C ASN A 23 -4.67 -41.02 1.77
N SER A 24 -5.59 -41.97 1.72
CA SER A 24 -6.87 -41.98 2.42
C SER A 24 -6.83 -43.07 3.49
N GLU A 25 -7.64 -42.87 4.54
CA GLU A 25 -7.88 -43.74 5.71
C GLU A 25 -6.92 -43.47 6.89
N LEU A 26 -7.37 -43.12 8.10
CA LEU A 26 -8.38 -43.79 8.94
C LEU A 26 -9.03 -42.85 9.99
N GLY A 27 -10.32 -43.08 10.24
CA GLY A 27 -11.04 -42.96 11.54
C GLY A 27 -11.34 -41.55 12.08
N GLY A 28 -12.56 -41.11 12.37
CA GLY A 28 -13.79 -41.83 12.76
C GLY A 28 -14.12 -41.50 14.22
N GLY A 29 -15.14 -40.67 14.47
CA GLY A 29 -15.65 -40.39 15.82
C GLY A 29 -16.59 -39.18 15.87
N GLY A 30 -17.90 -39.43 15.81
CA GLY A 30 -18.95 -38.40 15.81
C GLY A 30 -19.44 -37.98 17.20
N GLY A 31 -20.31 -36.96 17.21
CA GLY A 31 -21.24 -36.71 18.31
C GLY A 31 -21.59 -35.23 18.55
N GLY A 32 -22.88 -34.91 18.41
CA GLY A 32 -23.55 -33.92 19.27
C GLY A 32 -23.74 -32.52 18.69
N GLY A 33 -24.98 -32.19 18.31
CA GLY A 33 -25.35 -30.86 17.83
C GLY A 33 -25.57 -29.82 18.93
N GLY A 34 -25.59 -28.56 18.50
CA GLY A 34 -26.03 -27.40 19.26
C GLY A 34 -26.32 -26.23 18.33
N ARG A 35 -27.60 -26.01 18.02
CA ARG A 35 -28.08 -24.82 17.31
C ARG A 35 -28.13 -23.65 18.30
N GLY A 36 -27.44 -22.56 17.99
CA GLY A 36 -27.58 -21.28 18.68
C GLY A 36 -27.11 -20.17 17.75
N GLY A 37 -28.05 -19.39 17.22
CA GLY A 37 -27.79 -18.35 16.22
C GLY A 37 -27.01 -17.17 16.78
N ALA A 38 -26.20 -16.56 15.91
CA ALA A 38 -25.64 -15.22 16.11
C ALA A 38 -25.60 -14.52 14.74
N GLY A 39 -26.09 -13.28 14.74
CA GLY A 39 -26.31 -12.44 13.56
C GLY A 39 -25.03 -12.10 12.80
N GLY A 40 -25.20 -11.95 11.49
CA GLY A 40 -24.15 -11.60 10.55
C GLY A 40 -23.69 -10.15 10.71
N GLY A 41 -22.39 -10.00 10.93
CA GLY A 41 -21.61 -8.83 10.54
C GLY A 41 -20.53 -9.30 9.59
N GLY A 42 -20.58 -8.87 8.33
CA GLY A 42 -19.64 -9.26 7.29
C GLY A 42 -18.23 -8.76 7.62
N GLY A 43 -17.35 -9.66 8.04
CA GLY A 43 -15.92 -9.41 8.16
C GLY A 43 -15.26 -9.56 6.81
N GLY A 44 -14.83 -8.43 6.23
CA GLY A 44 -13.89 -8.42 5.11
C GLY A 44 -12.58 -9.09 5.52
N GLY A 45 -12.09 -10.00 4.69
CA GLY A 45 -10.89 -10.78 4.94
C GLY A 45 -9.64 -9.92 4.98
N GLY A 46 -9.22 -9.52 6.17
CA GLY A 46 -7.90 -8.95 6.43
C GLY A 46 -6.84 -10.04 6.35
N GLY A 47 -6.12 -10.09 5.23
CA GLY A 47 -4.96 -10.95 5.04
C GLY A 47 -3.83 -10.56 6.00
N SER A 48 -3.72 -11.26 7.13
CA SER A 48 -2.63 -11.11 8.10
C SER A 48 -1.32 -11.69 7.54
N ARG A 49 -0.51 -10.88 6.84
CA ARG A 49 0.91 -11.17 6.57
C ARG A 49 1.75 -9.90 6.52
N GLY A 50 2.04 -9.34 7.69
CA GLY A 50 2.95 -8.21 7.83
C GLY A 50 3.56 -8.11 9.23
N GLY A 51 4.58 -8.95 9.53
CA GLY A 51 5.63 -8.73 10.54
C GLY A 51 5.25 -8.41 12.00
N GLY A 52 3.97 -8.29 12.33
CA GLY A 52 3.40 -8.00 13.64
C GLY A 52 1.95 -8.47 13.65
N SER A 53 1.42 -8.82 14.82
CA SER A 53 0.07 -9.38 15.01
C SER A 53 -1.09 -8.40 14.74
N ARG A 54 -0.82 -7.29 14.04
CA ARG A 54 -1.76 -6.18 13.85
C ARG A 54 -2.31 -6.23 12.43
N GLY A 55 -3.63 -6.12 12.32
CA GLY A 55 -4.31 -5.96 11.03
C GLY A 55 -4.01 -4.60 10.39
N ALA A 56 -4.50 -4.41 9.18
CA ALA A 56 -4.52 -3.13 8.51
C ALA A 56 -5.91 -2.87 7.94
N SER A 57 -6.39 -1.65 8.09
CA SER A 57 -7.78 -1.30 7.80
C SER A 57 -7.88 0.04 7.08
N SER A 58 -8.77 0.11 6.09
CA SER A 58 -9.20 1.38 5.47
C SER A 58 -9.95 2.24 6.49
N TYR A 59 -9.85 3.57 6.39
CA TYR A 59 -10.51 4.54 7.27
C TYR A 59 -10.15 4.44 8.77
N SER A 60 -9.26 3.53 9.17
CA SER A 60 -8.81 3.46 10.55
C SER A 60 -7.92 4.64 10.89
N ARG A 61 -7.90 5.02 12.18
CA ARG A 61 -7.01 6.06 12.69
C ARG A 61 -5.54 5.63 12.73
N GLY A 62 -5.26 4.32 12.72
CA GLY A 62 -3.91 3.78 12.91
C GLY A 62 -3.31 4.13 14.27
N GLY A 63 -1.99 4.31 14.31
CA GLY A 63 -1.25 4.76 15.49
C GLY A 63 -0.75 3.63 16.41
N GLY A 64 -0.77 3.89 17.72
CA GLY A 64 -0.16 3.03 18.73
C GLY A 64 1.37 3.15 18.79
N SER A 65 2.02 2.32 19.62
CA SER A 65 3.48 2.31 19.70
C SER A 65 4.08 1.52 18.54
N PRO A 66 5.12 2.05 17.86
CA PRO A 66 5.90 1.28 16.90
C PRO A 66 6.54 0.05 17.56
N THR A 67 6.67 -1.02 16.81
CA THR A 67 7.37 -2.25 17.23
C THR A 67 8.55 -2.53 16.32
N THR A 68 9.43 -3.44 16.72
CA THR A 68 10.55 -3.88 15.88
C THR A 68 10.20 -5.16 15.14
N ILE A 69 10.50 -5.21 13.85
CA ILE A 69 10.33 -6.41 13.03
C ILE A 69 11.27 -7.50 13.56
N GLY A 70 10.69 -8.66 13.86
CA GLY A 70 11.42 -9.82 14.37
C GLY A 70 12.48 -10.37 13.42
N ALA A 71 13.45 -11.08 13.99
CA ALA A 71 14.48 -11.79 13.23
C ALA A 71 13.87 -12.82 12.26
N GLY A 72 14.57 -13.11 11.16
CA GLY A 72 14.14 -14.10 10.16
C GLY A 72 13.18 -13.56 9.08
N THR A 73 13.01 -12.24 8.99
CA THR A 73 12.23 -11.58 7.93
C THR A 73 13.10 -10.59 7.14
N THR A 74 12.64 -10.20 5.94
CA THR A 74 13.39 -9.34 4.98
C THR A 74 13.87 -8.01 5.59
N PHE A 75 13.17 -7.48 6.58
CA PHE A 75 13.47 -6.19 7.21
C PHE A 75 13.65 -6.29 8.73
N ALA A 76 14.18 -7.42 9.20
CA ALA A 76 14.48 -7.63 10.61
C ALA A 76 15.23 -6.44 11.22
N GLY A 77 14.81 -6.03 12.43
CA GLY A 77 15.40 -4.90 13.16
C GLY A 77 14.82 -3.53 12.80
N ARG A 78 14.02 -3.41 11.72
CA ARG A 78 13.36 -2.13 11.40
C ARG A 78 12.12 -1.88 12.26
N SER A 79 11.81 -0.61 12.48
CA SER A 79 10.57 -0.20 13.15
C SER A 79 9.36 -0.37 12.22
N ILE A 80 8.21 -0.80 12.76
CA ILE A 80 6.94 -0.98 12.05
C ILE A 80 5.76 -0.48 12.89
N GLY A 81 4.80 0.18 12.25
CA GLY A 81 3.60 0.73 12.89
C GLY A 81 3.82 2.10 13.57
N GLY A 82 2.76 2.62 14.19
CA GLY A 82 2.76 3.87 14.95
C GLY A 82 2.42 5.14 14.17
N GLY A 83 2.35 5.08 12.84
CA GLY A 83 1.81 6.15 12.01
C GLY A 83 0.29 6.26 12.15
N SER A 84 -0.22 7.48 12.27
CA SER A 84 -1.67 7.75 12.30
C SER A 84 -2.18 8.28 10.95
N ARG A 85 -3.50 8.21 10.75
CA ARG A 85 -4.17 8.73 9.55
C ARG A 85 -3.80 10.18 9.23
N ASP A 86 -3.66 11.04 10.24
CA ASP A 86 -3.29 12.45 10.08
C ASP A 86 -1.89 12.64 9.45
N GLN A 87 -1.07 11.59 9.47
CA GLN A 87 0.29 11.58 8.97
C GLN A 87 0.42 10.88 7.61
N VAL A 88 -0.70 10.44 7.02
CA VAL A 88 -0.70 9.63 5.81
C VAL A 88 -0.18 10.41 4.59
N TYR A 89 -0.34 11.72 4.56
CA TYR A 89 0.04 12.54 3.40
C TYR A 89 1.55 12.79 3.36
N GLY A 90 2.16 12.46 2.23
CA GLY A 90 3.52 12.86 1.87
C GLY A 90 3.54 14.11 1.00
N THR A 91 4.43 14.13 0.01
CA THR A 91 4.49 15.15 -1.05
C THR A 91 4.55 14.47 -2.42
N SER A 92 4.77 15.22 -3.50
CA SER A 92 5.07 14.67 -4.83
C SER A 92 6.42 13.95 -4.91
N ARG A 93 7.23 13.97 -3.84
CA ARG A 93 8.59 13.41 -3.84
C ARG A 93 8.65 12.05 -3.16
N TYR A 94 9.35 11.13 -3.79
CA TYR A 94 9.61 9.82 -3.21
C TYR A 94 10.46 9.94 -1.94
N GLY A 95 10.13 9.15 -0.92
CA GLY A 95 10.74 9.25 0.42
C GLY A 95 10.08 10.27 1.35
N SER A 96 8.99 10.92 0.92
CA SER A 96 8.16 11.77 1.78
C SER A 96 7.15 10.97 2.63
N GLY A 97 6.51 11.64 3.60
CA GLY A 97 5.47 11.04 4.45
C GLY A 97 5.98 10.22 5.64
N TYR A 98 7.28 10.33 5.97
CA TYR A 98 7.83 9.74 7.18
C TYR A 98 7.63 10.66 8.38
N THR A 99 7.15 10.08 9.48
CA THR A 99 6.75 10.80 10.70
C THR A 99 7.89 10.97 11.70
N TYR A 100 9.05 10.38 11.40
CA TYR A 100 10.22 10.38 12.24
C TYR A 100 11.50 10.32 11.40
N GLY A 101 12.60 10.76 12.01
CA GLY A 101 13.93 10.79 11.40
C GLY A 101 14.19 12.05 10.58
N SER A 102 15.48 12.34 10.39
CA SER A 102 15.96 13.50 9.62
C SER A 102 15.29 13.55 8.23
N SER A 103 15.08 14.78 7.75
CA SER A 103 14.50 15.17 6.46
C SER A 103 15.35 14.70 5.27
N GLY A 104 15.42 13.38 5.08
CA GLY A 104 16.15 12.73 3.99
C GLY A 104 15.17 12.16 2.98
N ASN A 105 15.42 12.42 1.70
CA ASN A 105 14.57 11.97 0.60
C ASN A 105 14.90 10.53 0.16
N THR A 106 15.27 9.69 1.12
CA THR A 106 15.58 8.29 0.90
C THR A 106 14.63 7.45 1.71
N VAL A 107 14.13 6.39 1.10
CA VAL A 107 13.39 5.34 1.80
C VAL A 107 14.33 4.28 2.36
N ALA A 108 15.60 4.24 1.94
CA ALA A 108 16.53 3.19 2.34
C ALA A 108 16.81 3.23 3.84
N GLY A 109 16.87 2.06 4.47
CA GLY A 109 17.11 1.95 5.92
C GLY A 109 15.94 2.38 6.81
N ARG A 110 14.86 2.95 6.26
CA ARG A 110 13.75 3.47 7.06
C ARG A 110 12.77 2.36 7.47
N GLY A 111 12.11 2.58 8.60
CA GLY A 111 11.03 1.71 9.06
C GLY A 111 9.73 1.88 8.26
N PHE A 112 8.64 1.28 8.73
CA PHE A 112 7.35 1.24 8.05
C PHE A 112 6.25 1.75 8.98
N PRO A 113 6.09 3.08 9.14
CA PRO A 113 5.15 3.67 10.11
C PRO A 113 3.71 3.17 9.94
N PHE A 114 3.33 2.81 8.72
CA PHE A 114 1.98 2.35 8.40
C PHE A 114 1.91 0.85 8.07
N GLY A 115 3.02 0.13 8.25
CA GLY A 115 3.07 -1.33 8.11
C GLY A 115 3.40 -1.87 6.72
N TYR A 116 3.55 -1.03 5.69
CA TYR A 116 3.84 -1.52 4.34
C TYR A 116 5.07 -0.85 3.76
N TRP A 117 5.63 -1.52 2.77
CA TRP A 117 6.91 -1.15 2.16
C TRP A 117 6.71 -0.03 1.14
N PRO A 118 7.67 0.89 1.01
CA PRO A 118 7.68 1.86 -0.08
C PRO A 118 7.48 1.21 -1.46
N VAL A 119 6.81 1.94 -2.35
CA VAL A 119 6.65 1.51 -3.74
C VAL A 119 8.02 1.36 -4.38
N PHE A 120 8.20 0.29 -5.13
CA PHE A 120 9.36 0.10 -5.99
C PHE A 120 9.15 0.86 -7.28
N VAL A 121 10.06 1.77 -7.57
CA VAL A 121 10.00 2.66 -8.73
C VAL A 121 11.08 2.23 -9.73
N PRO A 122 10.76 1.32 -10.67
CA PRO A 122 11.68 1.00 -11.75
C PRO A 122 11.84 2.22 -12.65
N ILE A 123 13.07 2.51 -13.09
CA ILE A 123 13.35 3.56 -14.10
C ILE A 123 13.79 2.93 -15.43
N GLY A 124 13.49 1.65 -15.62
CA GLY A 124 13.86 0.87 -16.80
C GLY A 124 15.25 0.23 -16.70
N ALA A 125 15.50 -0.78 -17.53
CA ALA A 125 16.78 -1.49 -17.69
C ALA A 125 17.40 -2.04 -16.38
N GLY A 126 16.56 -2.43 -15.40
CA GLY A 126 17.02 -2.93 -14.09
C GLY A 126 17.62 -1.85 -13.17
N ALA A 127 17.56 -0.59 -13.57
CA ALA A 127 17.84 0.56 -12.73
C ALA A 127 16.55 1.03 -12.06
N GLY A 128 16.69 1.87 -11.03
CA GLY A 128 15.53 2.48 -10.42
C GLY A 128 15.87 3.51 -9.38
N TYR A 129 14.83 4.14 -8.89
CA TYR A 129 14.91 5.43 -8.25
C TYR A 129 15.63 5.37 -6.92
N TYR A 130 16.41 6.38 -6.57
CA TYR A 130 17.26 6.35 -5.39
C TYR A 130 16.53 5.88 -4.10
N GLY A 131 17.14 4.91 -3.39
CA GLY A 131 16.61 4.28 -2.16
C GLY A 131 15.67 3.08 -2.37
N TYR A 132 15.16 2.83 -3.59
CA TYR A 132 14.13 1.82 -3.86
C TYR A 132 14.55 0.34 -3.79
N ARG A 133 15.86 0.03 -3.90
CA ARG A 133 16.36 -1.33 -4.20
C ARG A 133 15.96 -2.37 -3.17
N GLU A 134 15.86 -1.96 -1.91
CA GLU A 134 15.53 -2.84 -0.79
C GLU A 134 14.11 -3.40 -0.89
N TYR A 135 13.23 -2.72 -1.63
CA TYR A 135 11.81 -3.04 -1.70
C TYR A 135 11.44 -3.88 -2.90
N GLY A 136 12.28 -3.92 -3.95
CA GLY A 136 12.02 -4.65 -5.19
C GLY A 136 12.15 -6.18 -5.09
N PRO A 137 11.88 -6.90 -6.19
CA PRO A 137 11.22 -6.45 -7.43
C PRO A 137 9.73 -6.10 -7.24
N ALA A 138 9.02 -5.59 -8.26
CA ALA A 138 7.59 -5.29 -8.13
C ALA A 138 6.73 -6.53 -7.87
N ASN A 139 7.10 -7.68 -8.45
CA ASN A 139 6.39 -8.95 -8.28
C ASN A 139 6.64 -9.66 -6.94
N ASN A 140 7.34 -9.01 -5.99
CA ASN A 140 7.63 -9.59 -4.68
C ASN A 140 6.35 -9.79 -3.85
N SER A 141 5.93 -11.05 -3.71
CA SER A 141 4.71 -11.44 -2.98
C SER A 141 4.87 -11.42 -1.45
N SER A 142 6.07 -11.18 -0.93
CA SER A 142 6.31 -11.02 0.52
C SER A 142 5.95 -9.62 1.03
N ARG A 143 5.62 -8.69 0.12
CA ARG A 143 5.10 -7.37 0.46
C ARG A 143 3.78 -7.51 1.23
N PRO A 144 3.56 -6.72 2.28
CA PRO A 144 2.25 -6.57 2.89
C PRO A 144 1.24 -6.10 1.82
N GLY A 145 0.12 -6.80 1.71
CA GLY A 145 -0.90 -6.55 0.69
C GLY A 145 -0.62 -7.14 -0.70
N GLY A 146 0.46 -7.92 -0.85
CA GLY A 146 0.79 -8.62 -2.08
C GLY A 146 1.70 -7.85 -3.05
N PRO A 147 1.91 -8.39 -4.27
CA PRO A 147 2.80 -7.78 -5.25
C PRO A 147 2.29 -6.38 -5.66
N MET A 148 3.19 -5.57 -6.20
CA MET A 148 2.82 -4.22 -6.63
C MET A 148 1.92 -4.22 -7.86
N GLN A 149 0.91 -3.37 -7.79
CA GLN A 149 -0.03 -3.12 -8.87
C GLN A 149 -0.22 -1.63 -9.10
N TYR A 150 -0.73 -1.31 -10.28
CA TYR A 150 -1.26 0.00 -10.61
C TYR A 150 -2.66 -0.12 -11.20
N ALA A 151 -3.48 0.91 -11.08
CA ALA A 151 -4.77 0.98 -11.75
C ALA A 151 -4.98 2.36 -12.37
N VAL A 152 -5.66 2.39 -13.51
CA VAL A 152 -6.07 3.63 -14.18
C VAL A 152 -7.26 4.20 -13.43
N VAL A 153 -7.20 5.49 -13.11
CA VAL A 153 -8.26 6.25 -12.44
C VAL A 153 -8.75 7.34 -13.38
N ARG A 154 -10.02 7.22 -13.78
CA ARG A 154 -10.70 8.19 -14.65
C ARG A 154 -12.12 8.45 -14.15
N SER A 155 -12.57 9.69 -14.26
CA SER A 155 -13.97 10.02 -13.99
C SER A 155 -14.88 9.32 -15.01
N SER A 156 -16.01 8.81 -14.52
CA SER A 156 -17.09 8.24 -15.35
C SER A 156 -17.81 9.26 -16.23
N GLU A 157 -17.64 10.55 -15.93
CA GLU A 157 -18.22 11.65 -16.71
C GLU A 157 -17.35 12.05 -17.92
N TRP A 158 -16.12 11.55 -17.98
CA TRP A 158 -15.20 11.89 -19.06
C TRP A 158 -15.48 11.04 -20.31
N PRO A 159 -15.26 11.60 -21.52
CA PRO A 159 -15.33 10.83 -22.74
C PRO A 159 -14.40 9.61 -22.67
N GLN A 160 -14.87 8.48 -23.19
CA GLN A 160 -14.05 7.30 -23.33
C GLN A 160 -12.90 7.60 -24.30
N GLU A 161 -11.67 7.49 -23.82
CA GLU A 161 -10.49 7.65 -24.67
C GLU A 161 -10.40 6.46 -25.61
N ASN A 162 -10.57 6.71 -26.91
CA ASN A 162 -10.27 5.75 -27.98
C ASN A 162 -8.82 5.91 -28.50
N THR A 163 -8.02 6.76 -27.84
CA THR A 163 -6.68 7.15 -28.25
C THR A 163 -5.75 7.24 -27.05
N THR A 164 -4.51 6.78 -27.23
CA THR A 164 -3.45 6.64 -26.22
C THR A 164 -2.90 7.95 -25.64
N ALA A 165 -3.44 9.11 -26.04
CA ALA A 165 -2.97 10.42 -25.61
C ALA A 165 -4.12 11.22 -25.00
N PRO A 166 -3.91 11.87 -23.83
CA PRO A 166 -4.90 12.77 -23.26
C PRO A 166 -5.16 13.91 -24.23
N ILE A 167 -6.44 14.13 -24.56
CA ILE A 167 -6.85 15.20 -25.48
C ILE A 167 -6.56 16.57 -24.87
N ASN A 168 -6.57 16.68 -23.54
CA ASN A 168 -6.16 17.84 -22.77
C ASN A 168 -5.82 17.44 -21.30
N ASN A 169 -5.27 18.38 -20.53
CA ASN A 169 -4.96 18.16 -19.11
C ASN A 169 -6.21 17.99 -18.21
N ALA A 170 -7.39 18.41 -18.68
CA ALA A 170 -8.63 18.36 -17.91
C ALA A 170 -9.21 16.94 -17.81
N THR A 171 -8.93 16.09 -18.80
CA THR A 171 -9.39 14.69 -18.87
C THR A 171 -8.22 13.70 -18.86
N ALA A 172 -7.03 14.13 -18.44
CA ALA A 172 -5.87 13.27 -18.34
C ALA A 172 -6.06 12.19 -17.28
N SER A 173 -5.72 10.94 -17.62
CA SER A 173 -5.81 9.80 -16.70
C SER A 173 -4.93 9.98 -15.46
N PHE A 174 -5.47 9.59 -14.32
CA PHE A 174 -4.69 9.38 -13.11
C PHE A 174 -4.32 7.90 -12.98
N TYR A 175 -3.33 7.62 -12.15
CA TYR A 175 -2.95 6.27 -11.77
C TYR A 175 -2.79 6.21 -10.26
N ILE A 176 -3.24 5.11 -9.68
CA ILE A 176 -2.86 4.72 -8.31
C ILE A 176 -1.87 3.57 -8.38
N VAL A 177 -0.87 3.57 -7.51
CA VAL A 177 0.17 2.53 -7.45
C VAL A 177 0.45 2.16 -5.99
N GLY A 178 0.48 0.86 -5.71
CA GLY A 178 0.68 0.31 -4.36
C GLY A 178 0.79 -1.21 -4.40
N ASP A 179 0.62 -1.87 -3.26
CA ASP A 179 0.35 -3.30 -3.20
C ASP A 179 -1.07 -3.63 -3.70
N ALA A 180 -1.28 -4.89 -4.13
CA ALA A 180 -2.53 -5.35 -4.75
C ALA A 180 -3.77 -5.10 -3.87
N ASP A 181 -3.70 -5.42 -2.57
CA ASP A 181 -4.81 -5.23 -1.64
C ASP A 181 -5.15 -3.74 -1.46
N SER A 182 -4.13 -2.87 -1.31
CA SER A 182 -4.35 -1.43 -1.18
C SER A 182 -4.90 -0.82 -2.47
N VAL A 183 -4.45 -1.25 -3.65
CA VAL A 183 -4.98 -0.77 -4.94
C VAL A 183 -6.44 -1.16 -5.08
N SER A 184 -6.81 -2.40 -4.72
CA SER A 184 -8.22 -2.84 -4.73
C SER A 184 -9.07 -2.03 -3.77
N ALA A 185 -8.65 -1.89 -2.50
CA ALA A 185 -9.41 -1.18 -1.48
C ALA A 185 -9.62 0.31 -1.81
N VAL A 186 -8.58 0.96 -2.35
CA VAL A 186 -8.66 2.36 -2.77
C VAL A 186 -9.53 2.51 -4.01
N MET A 187 -9.47 1.59 -4.98
CA MET A 187 -10.34 1.64 -6.16
C MET A 187 -11.82 1.57 -5.76
N ASP A 188 -12.18 0.67 -4.85
CA ASP A 188 -13.56 0.56 -4.34
C ASP A 188 -14.05 1.88 -3.72
N ALA A 189 -13.20 2.55 -2.93
CA ALA A 189 -13.50 3.86 -2.35
C ALA A 189 -13.63 4.96 -3.42
N LEU A 190 -12.76 4.97 -4.41
CA LEU A 190 -12.79 5.96 -5.50
C LEU A 190 -14.03 5.82 -6.39
N VAL A 191 -14.47 4.58 -6.64
CA VAL A 191 -15.72 4.30 -7.38
C VAL A 191 -16.92 4.83 -6.60
N SER A 192 -16.94 4.62 -5.28
CA SER A 192 -18.01 5.11 -4.40
C SER A 192 -18.05 6.64 -4.30
N ASP A 193 -16.89 7.27 -4.05
CA ASP A 193 -16.86 8.64 -3.54
C ASP A 193 -16.51 9.68 -4.63
N CYS A 194 -15.85 9.27 -5.71
CA CYS A 194 -15.34 10.16 -6.76
C CYS A 194 -15.89 9.87 -8.16
N SER A 195 -16.93 9.03 -8.29
CA SER A 195 -17.53 8.65 -9.57
C SER A 195 -16.50 8.12 -10.58
N VAL A 196 -15.53 7.33 -10.09
CA VAL A 196 -14.47 6.73 -10.92
C VAL A 196 -14.99 5.51 -11.66
N VAL A 197 -14.52 5.30 -12.89
CA VAL A 197 -14.77 4.05 -13.62
C VAL A 197 -14.02 2.92 -12.94
N ASN A 198 -14.73 1.87 -12.54
CA ASN A 198 -14.13 0.70 -11.90
C ASN A 198 -13.08 0.06 -12.83
N ALA A 199 -11.85 -0.06 -12.33
CA ALA A 199 -10.73 -0.64 -13.05
C ALA A 199 -10.00 -1.67 -12.18
N THR A 200 -9.61 -2.79 -12.79
CA THR A 200 -8.83 -3.83 -12.12
C THR A 200 -7.35 -3.44 -12.05
N GLY A 201 -6.71 -3.70 -10.91
CA GLY A 201 -5.26 -3.54 -10.77
C GLY A 201 -4.48 -4.42 -11.74
N GLN A 202 -3.44 -3.85 -12.33
CA GLN A 202 -2.49 -4.53 -13.21
C GLN A 202 -1.13 -4.60 -12.54
N ASN A 203 -0.41 -5.71 -12.74
CA ASN A 203 0.94 -5.86 -12.19
C ASN A 203 1.89 -4.82 -12.81
N VAL A 204 2.76 -4.24 -11.98
CA VAL A 204 3.81 -3.34 -12.46
C VAL A 204 4.88 -4.16 -13.20
N ASP A 205 5.22 -3.73 -14.42
CA ASP A 205 6.35 -4.27 -15.20
C ASP A 205 7.62 -3.49 -14.89
N ASP A 206 8.63 -4.17 -14.33
CA ASP A 206 9.92 -3.58 -13.96
C ASP A 206 10.73 -3.08 -15.18
N ASN A 207 10.49 -3.65 -16.37
CA ASN A 207 11.22 -3.28 -17.58
C ASN A 207 10.53 -2.15 -18.35
N ASN A 208 9.21 -2.07 -18.28
CA ASN A 208 8.39 -1.09 -18.98
C ASN A 208 7.26 -0.58 -18.07
N PRO A 209 7.58 0.21 -17.04
CA PRO A 209 6.57 0.67 -16.10
C PRO A 209 5.60 1.62 -16.76
N ALA A 210 4.30 1.42 -16.51
CA ALA A 210 3.23 2.28 -17.00
C ALA A 210 3.17 3.65 -16.31
N VAL A 211 3.81 3.77 -15.14
CA VAL A 211 3.81 4.96 -14.30
C VAL A 211 5.24 5.28 -13.88
N HIS A 212 5.61 6.55 -14.03
CA HIS A 212 6.95 7.04 -13.71
C HIS A 212 6.95 7.98 -12.48
N VAL A 213 8.12 8.20 -11.89
CA VAL A 213 8.28 8.99 -10.65
C VAL A 213 7.99 10.48 -10.85
N GLU A 214 8.27 10.99 -12.04
CA GLU A 214 7.98 12.36 -12.44
C GLU A 214 6.48 12.61 -12.59
N GLN A 215 5.67 11.57 -12.74
CA GLN A 215 4.21 11.67 -12.80
C GLN A 215 3.57 11.70 -11.41
N ALA A 216 4.33 11.45 -10.34
CA ALA A 216 3.81 11.40 -8.98
C ALA A 216 3.31 12.77 -8.53
N VAL A 217 2.01 12.86 -8.26
CA VAL A 217 1.36 14.05 -7.69
C VAL A 217 1.44 14.02 -6.18
N GLN A 218 1.22 12.84 -5.58
CA GLN A 218 1.15 12.68 -4.15
C GLN A 218 1.56 11.27 -3.75
N TYR A 219 2.53 11.18 -2.85
CA TYR A 219 2.80 9.95 -2.11
C TYR A 219 1.99 9.92 -0.83
N TYR A 220 1.59 8.72 -0.44
CA TYR A 220 0.93 8.46 0.81
C TYR A 220 1.74 7.45 1.60
N ARG A 221 1.53 7.48 2.91
CA ARG A 221 1.82 6.36 3.78
C ARG A 221 3.31 6.01 3.78
N ALA A 222 4.14 7.05 3.90
CA ALA A 222 5.60 6.98 3.78
C ALA A 222 6.08 6.40 2.43
N SER A 223 5.52 6.91 1.32
CA SER A 223 5.81 6.48 -0.06
C SER A 223 5.46 5.00 -0.36
N SER A 224 4.58 4.38 0.42
CA SER A 224 4.08 3.01 0.14
C SER A 224 2.90 2.98 -0.82
N PHE A 225 2.32 4.13 -1.13
CA PHE A 225 1.23 4.28 -2.10
C PHE A 225 1.39 5.60 -2.84
N MET A 226 1.01 5.65 -4.12
CA MET A 226 1.26 6.80 -4.99
C MET A 226 0.02 7.13 -5.83
N LEU A 227 -0.31 8.41 -5.92
CA LEU A 227 -1.19 8.98 -6.94
C LEU A 227 -0.33 9.68 -7.99
N ALA A 228 -0.53 9.32 -9.25
CA ALA A 228 0.18 9.89 -10.39
C ALA A 228 -0.81 10.44 -11.43
N LEU A 229 -0.35 11.42 -12.22
CA LEU A 229 -1.10 12.05 -13.31
C LEU A 229 -0.34 11.86 -14.61
N SER A 230 -1.00 11.30 -15.64
CA SER A 230 -0.35 10.94 -16.90
C SER A 230 0.31 12.12 -17.62
N SER A 231 -0.29 13.31 -17.53
CA SER A 231 0.20 14.54 -18.15
C SER A 231 1.19 15.32 -17.28
N TYR A 232 1.45 14.88 -16.05
CA TYR A 232 2.37 15.56 -15.14
C TYR A 232 3.80 15.09 -15.34
N ASN A 233 4.74 16.03 -15.35
CA ASN A 233 6.16 15.75 -15.44
C ASN A 233 6.91 16.70 -14.48
N ASN A 234 7.17 16.22 -13.27
CA ASN A 234 7.97 16.93 -12.30
C ASN A 234 9.47 16.75 -12.58
N THR A 235 10.09 17.77 -13.15
CA THR A 235 11.52 17.73 -13.49
C THR A 235 12.42 17.51 -12.26
N ALA A 236 12.02 17.96 -11.07
CA ALA A 236 12.77 17.72 -9.84
C ALA A 236 12.80 16.24 -9.42
N ASN A 237 11.83 15.45 -9.88
CA ASN A 237 11.74 14.03 -9.58
C ASN A 237 12.47 13.15 -10.60
N LEU A 238 12.99 13.70 -11.71
CA LEU A 238 13.68 12.90 -12.72
C LEU A 238 14.82 12.08 -12.10
N ALA A 239 15.02 10.87 -12.61
CA ALA A 239 16.09 9.99 -12.12
C ALA A 239 17.49 10.64 -12.22
N SER A 240 17.72 11.50 -13.21
CA SER A 240 18.97 12.28 -13.35
C SER A 240 19.19 13.30 -12.24
N ASN A 241 18.12 13.71 -11.57
CA ASN A 241 18.12 14.69 -10.47
C ASN A 241 17.98 14.02 -9.10
N ALA A 242 17.83 12.69 -9.07
CA ALA A 242 17.77 11.93 -7.84
C ALA A 242 19.12 12.02 -7.10
N PRO A 243 19.13 12.04 -5.76
CA PRO A 243 20.37 11.97 -4.99
C PRO A 243 21.19 10.74 -5.37
N THR A 244 22.51 10.90 -5.49
CA THR A 244 23.44 9.79 -5.77
C THR A 244 23.62 8.87 -4.57
N ASP A 245 23.44 9.41 -3.36
CA ASP A 245 23.63 8.74 -2.08
C ASP A 245 22.86 9.47 -0.96
N ASN A 246 22.94 8.94 0.26
CA ASN A 246 22.22 9.44 1.44
C ASN A 246 22.72 10.78 1.96
N ASN A 247 23.87 11.26 1.50
CA ASN A 247 24.48 12.52 1.93
C ASN A 247 24.27 13.65 0.92
N THR A 248 23.85 13.32 -0.30
CA THR A 248 23.52 14.32 -1.32
C THR A 248 22.15 14.91 -1.05
N ALA A 249 22.11 16.24 -0.91
CA ALA A 249 20.86 16.95 -0.75
C ALA A 249 20.01 16.81 -2.03
N PRO A 250 18.71 16.50 -1.89
CA PRO A 250 17.78 16.52 -3.02
C PRO A 250 17.60 17.96 -3.55
N PRO A 251 17.05 18.12 -4.76
CA PRO A 251 16.60 19.43 -5.23
C PRO A 251 15.71 20.11 -4.17
N PRO A 252 15.73 21.45 -4.01
CA PRO A 252 14.84 22.13 -3.06
C PRO A 252 13.37 22.00 -3.51
N ALA A 253 12.40 22.09 -2.59
CA ALA A 253 10.96 22.01 -2.94
C ALA A 253 10.52 23.03 -3.99
N SER A 254 11.20 24.19 -4.06
CA SER A 254 10.99 25.21 -5.09
C SER A 254 11.33 24.75 -6.52
N ALA A 255 12.04 23.62 -6.68
CA ALA A 255 12.33 23.02 -7.97
C ALA A 255 11.17 22.16 -8.50
N ASP A 256 10.15 21.87 -7.67
CA ASP A 256 9.00 21.08 -8.10
C ASP A 256 8.22 21.80 -9.20
N THR A 257 7.96 21.09 -10.30
CA THR A 257 7.18 21.62 -11.42
C THR A 257 5.72 21.76 -10.99
N PRO A 258 5.05 22.91 -11.21
CA PRO A 258 3.62 23.04 -10.92
C PRO A 258 2.78 22.02 -11.72
N LEU A 259 1.59 21.71 -11.21
CA LEU A 259 0.64 20.87 -11.96
C LEU A 259 0.32 21.50 -13.33
N PRO A 260 0.09 20.69 -14.38
CA PRO A 260 -0.20 21.21 -15.71
C PRO A 260 -1.44 22.10 -15.70
N ALA A 261 -1.38 23.24 -16.41
CA ALA A 261 -2.53 24.12 -16.53
C ALA A 261 -3.73 23.38 -17.13
N GLY A 262 -4.92 23.60 -16.56
CA GLY A 262 -6.14 22.91 -16.96
C GLY A 262 -6.37 21.55 -16.29
N THR A 263 -5.49 21.11 -15.38
CA THR A 263 -5.76 19.95 -14.52
C THR A 263 -7.06 20.17 -13.74
N ASN A 264 -7.96 19.18 -13.74
CA ASN A 264 -9.19 19.24 -12.96
C ASN A 264 -8.88 19.09 -11.46
N THR A 265 -8.73 20.22 -10.78
CA THR A 265 -8.37 20.27 -9.35
C THR A 265 -9.49 19.76 -8.44
N THR A 266 -10.75 19.88 -8.83
CA THR A 266 -11.89 19.33 -8.07
C THR A 266 -11.83 17.81 -8.04
N PHE A 267 -11.62 17.18 -9.20
CA PHE A 267 -11.45 15.73 -9.27
C PHE A 267 -10.19 15.28 -8.53
N LEU A 268 -9.05 15.96 -8.74
CA LEU A 268 -7.82 15.67 -8.01
C LEU A 268 -7.99 15.76 -6.49
N ASN A 269 -8.72 16.77 -5.99
CA ASN A 269 -8.99 16.89 -4.56
C ASN A 269 -9.85 15.73 -4.04
N CYS A 270 -10.86 15.30 -4.80
CA CYS A 270 -11.64 14.11 -4.45
C CYS A 270 -10.72 12.88 -4.34
N LEU A 271 -9.90 12.63 -5.37
CA LEU A 271 -8.95 11.52 -5.35
C LEU A 271 -8.01 11.61 -4.14
N ASN A 272 -7.41 12.77 -3.90
CA ASN A 272 -6.43 12.96 -2.83
C ASN A 272 -7.02 12.69 -1.44
N THR A 273 -8.19 13.26 -1.15
CA THR A 273 -8.88 13.08 0.12
C THR A 273 -9.34 11.63 0.30
N THR A 274 -10.02 11.06 -0.70
CA THR A 274 -10.51 9.68 -0.61
C THR A 274 -9.37 8.68 -0.48
N ILE A 275 -8.25 8.85 -1.19
CA ILE A 275 -7.07 7.99 -1.02
C ILE A 275 -6.49 8.13 0.39
N GLY A 276 -6.34 9.35 0.89
CA GLY A 276 -5.82 9.60 2.23
C GLY A 276 -6.64 8.91 3.32
N ASP A 277 -7.97 8.91 3.18
CA ASP A 277 -8.89 8.28 4.13
C ASP A 277 -8.97 6.75 3.95
N ALA A 278 -9.05 6.28 2.71
CA ALA A 278 -9.33 4.89 2.39
C ALA A 278 -8.09 3.99 2.35
N VAL A 279 -6.88 4.52 2.11
CA VAL A 279 -5.69 3.67 2.01
C VAL A 279 -5.52 2.86 3.30
N PRO A 280 -5.43 1.53 3.26
CA PRO A 280 -5.31 0.73 4.48
C PRO A 280 -4.09 1.17 5.28
N ILE A 281 -4.17 1.32 6.60
CA ILE A 281 -3.00 1.53 7.48
C ILE A 281 -2.97 0.48 8.58
N MET A 282 -1.79 0.11 9.04
CA MET A 282 -1.63 -0.79 10.18
C MET A 282 -2.37 -0.22 11.39
N ASP A 283 -3.23 -1.06 11.98
CA ASP A 283 -4.02 -0.68 13.14
C ASP A 283 -3.15 -0.54 14.39
N ALA A 284 -3.61 0.29 15.32
CA ALA A 284 -2.99 0.35 16.64
C ALA A 284 -3.00 -1.06 17.28
N ALA A 285 -1.94 -1.39 18.02
CA ALA A 285 -1.98 -2.59 18.85
C ALA A 285 -3.26 -2.55 19.70
N PRO A 286 -3.95 -3.69 19.87
CA PRO A 286 -4.98 -3.79 20.89
C PRO A 286 -4.37 -3.28 22.19
N GLY A 287 -4.86 -2.14 22.67
CA GLY A 287 -4.45 -1.66 23.96
C GLY A 287 -4.77 -2.77 24.95
N THR A 288 -3.81 -3.16 25.80
CA THR A 288 -4.22 -3.64 27.11
C THR A 288 -5.07 -2.51 27.66
N LEU A 289 -6.39 -2.70 27.71
CA LEU A 289 -7.28 -1.82 28.45
C LEU A 289 -6.59 -1.63 29.80
N ARG A 290 -6.06 -0.42 30.06
CA ARG A 290 -5.75 -0.05 31.43
C ARG A 290 -7.08 -0.25 32.13
N ALA A 291 -7.16 -1.27 32.98
CA ALA A 291 -8.31 -1.49 33.82
C ALA A 291 -8.54 -0.16 34.54
N VAL A 292 -9.48 0.64 34.04
CA VAL A 292 -9.89 1.85 34.71
C VAL A 292 -10.45 1.31 36.00
N GLY A 293 -9.81 1.62 37.13
CA GLY A 293 -10.19 1.15 38.47
C GLY A 293 -11.58 1.60 38.94
N GLY A 294 -12.49 1.94 38.02
CA GLY A 294 -13.87 2.35 38.24
C GLY A 294 -14.89 1.20 38.29
N LEU A 295 -14.53 -0.03 37.89
CA LEU A 295 -15.44 -1.18 38.02
C LEU A 295 -15.67 -1.60 39.49
N ASN A 296 -14.80 -1.18 40.42
CA ASN A 296 -15.00 -1.41 41.85
C ASN A 296 -16.04 -0.45 42.47
N ALA A 297 -16.31 0.71 41.85
CA ALA A 297 -17.24 1.70 42.40
C ALA A 297 -18.71 1.30 42.16
N VAL A 298 -19.03 0.69 41.02
CA VAL A 298 -20.40 0.25 40.72
C VAL A 298 -20.79 -0.96 41.56
N GLY A 299 -19.88 -1.90 41.78
CA GLY A 299 -20.10 -3.05 42.67
C GLY A 299 -20.28 -2.65 44.14
N MET A 300 -19.46 -1.71 44.63
CA MET A 300 -19.60 -1.18 45.99
C MET A 300 -20.89 -0.37 46.16
N LEU A 301 -21.28 0.45 45.17
CA LEU A 301 -22.54 1.19 45.22
C LEU A 301 -23.76 0.26 45.25
N TRP A 302 -23.72 -0.82 44.46
CA TRP A 302 -24.80 -1.81 44.46
C TRP A 302 -24.89 -2.57 45.79
N LEU A 303 -23.75 -2.94 46.41
CA LEU A 303 -23.71 -3.56 47.73
C LEU A 303 -24.22 -2.62 48.84
N VAL A 304 -23.88 -1.33 48.78
CA VAL A 304 -24.37 -0.33 49.75
C VAL A 304 -25.88 -0.12 49.62
N ILE A 305 -26.40 -0.04 48.40
CA ILE A 305 -27.85 0.05 48.14
C ILE A 305 -28.58 -1.22 48.63
N TRP A 306 -27.95 -2.39 48.48
CA TRP A 306 -28.52 -3.65 48.96
C TRP A 306 -28.55 -3.73 50.49
N LEU A 307 -27.47 -3.30 51.16
CA LEU A 307 -27.39 -3.26 52.63
C LEU A 307 -28.34 -2.23 53.25
N LEU A 308 -28.55 -1.08 52.62
CA LEU A 308 -29.52 -0.07 53.07
C LEU A 308 -30.98 -0.52 52.95
N LYS A 309 -31.29 -1.52 52.12
CA LYS A 309 -32.64 -2.12 52.04
C LYS A 309 -32.91 -3.19 53.09
N MET A 310 -31.88 -3.63 53.83
CA MET A 310 -31.98 -4.69 54.84
C MET A 310 -32.03 -4.14 56.28
N LEU A 311 -31.94 -2.81 56.44
CA LEU A 311 -32.17 -2.06 57.68
C LEU A 311 -33.57 -1.43 57.64
#